data_AF-W7IVW4-F1
#
_entry.id   AF-W7IVW4-F1
#
_cell.length_a   1.000
_cell.length_b   1.000
_cell.length_c   1.000
_cell.angle_alpha   90.00
_cell.angle_beta   90.00
_cell.angle_gamma   90.00
#
_symmetry.space_group_name_H-M   'P 1'
#
loop_
_entity.id
_entity.type
_entity.pdbx_description
1 polymer ?
#
loop_
_entity_poly.entity_id
_entity_poly.type
_entity_poly.pdbx_seq_one_letter_code
_entity_poly.pdbx_strand_id
1 'polypeptide(L)'
;MEMDHEAVRSAGMDVADLAVSLQEVQRYATGDGLKAEHFGGTPDGFEAFTAFNGVVQRLSASVGKAQQFCVEAAQRLTDSAKSTSATDVDNAWGITKAGGE
;
A
#
# COMPACT_ATOMS: atom_id res chain seq x y z
N MET A 1 2.21 -10.74 26.03
CA MET A 1 2.12 -9.50 25.25
C MET A 1 0.83 -9.61 24.47
N GLU A 2 -0.22 -8.96 24.96
CA GLU A 2 -1.55 -8.99 24.35
C GLU A 2 -1.50 -8.08 23.12
N MET A 3 -1.89 -8.61 21.95
CA MET A 3 -1.88 -7.85 20.72
C MET A 3 -3.11 -6.94 20.72
N ASP A 4 -2.92 -5.62 20.68
CA ASP A 4 -4.03 -4.68 20.55
C ASP A 4 -4.60 -4.80 19.13
N HIS A 5 -5.65 -5.61 19.00
CA HIS A 5 -6.33 -5.89 17.74
C HIS A 5 -6.87 -4.63 17.07
N GLU A 6 -7.23 -3.62 17.85
CA GLU A 6 -7.76 -2.35 17.33
C GLU A 6 -6.63 -1.50 16.75
N ALA A 7 -5.46 -1.47 17.41
CA ALA A 7 -4.26 -0.83 16.87
C ALA A 7 -3.75 -1.52 15.58
N VAL A 8 -3.76 -2.86 15.52
CA VAL A 8 -3.37 -3.62 14.32
C VAL A 8 -4.33 -3.37 13.16
N ARG A 9 -5.63 -3.29 13.45
CA ARG A 9 -6.65 -2.96 12.45
C ARG A 9 -6.50 -1.52 11.93
N SER A 10 -6.26 -0.57 12.83
CA SER A 10 -6.02 0.84 12.46
C SER A 10 -4.81 0.98 11.55
N ALA A 11 -3.69 0.33 11.89
CA ALA A 11 -2.49 0.35 11.06
C ALA A 11 -2.74 -0.25 9.66
N GLY A 12 -3.56 -1.30 9.55
CA GLY A 12 -3.97 -1.86 8.26
C GLY A 12 -4.79 -0.87 7.41
N MET A 13 -5.67 -0.09 8.03
CA MET A 13 -6.46 0.95 7.35
C MET A 13 -5.58 2.11 6.87
N ASP A 14 -4.66 2.60 7.71
CA ASP A 14 -3.73 3.68 7.36
C ASP A 14 -2.83 3.29 6.16
N VAL A 15 -2.39 2.02 6.13
CA VAL A 15 -1.60 1.47 5.03
C VAL A 15 -2.42 1.35 3.74
N ALA A 16 -3.72 1.03 3.84
CA ALA A 16 -4.61 1.02 2.68
C ALA A 16 -4.85 2.43 2.12
N ASP A 17 -5.03 3.43 2.98
CA ASP A 17 -5.20 4.83 2.58
C ASP A 17 -3.93 5.41 1.93
N LEU A 18 -2.75 5.00 2.42
CA LEU A 18 -1.47 5.32 1.78
C LEU A 18 -1.39 4.71 0.37
N ALA A 19 -1.86 3.47 0.19
CA ALA A 19 -1.88 2.82 -1.11
C ALA A 19 -2.76 3.57 -2.13
N VAL A 20 -3.91 4.09 -1.70
CA VAL A 20 -4.80 4.94 -2.52
C VAL A 20 -4.10 6.25 -2.88
N SER A 21 -3.49 6.91 -1.90
CA SER A 21 -2.75 8.17 -2.11
C SER A 21 -1.60 8.00 -3.11
N LEU A 22 -0.88 6.88 -3.04
CA LEU A 22 0.17 6.52 -3.99
C LEU A 22 -0.37 6.32 -5.40
N GLN A 23 -1.55 5.71 -5.55
CA GLN A 23 -2.21 5.56 -6.85
C GLN A 23 -2.59 6.93 -7.45
N GLU A 24 -3.01 7.90 -6.63
CA GLU A 24 -3.28 9.26 -7.09
C GLU A 24 -2.01 9.97 -7.57
N VAL A 25 -0.89 9.84 -6.84
CA VAL A 25 0.41 10.39 -7.27
C VAL A 25 0.82 9.83 -8.62
N GLN A 26 0.66 8.52 -8.83
CA GLN A 26 0.92 7.90 -10.13
C GLN A 26 0.02 8.50 -11.22
N ARG A 27 -1.27 8.68 -10.91
CA ARG A 27 -2.24 9.24 -11.86
C ARG A 27 -1.90 10.67 -12.24
N TYR A 28 -1.51 11.52 -11.28
CA TYR A 28 -1.09 12.89 -11.57
C TYR A 28 0.23 12.92 -12.36
N ALA A 29 1.23 12.14 -11.95
CA ALA A 29 2.53 12.10 -12.62
C ALA A 29 2.44 11.66 -14.09
N THR A 30 1.49 10.77 -14.41
CA THR A 30 1.27 10.25 -15.78
C THR A 30 0.13 10.93 -16.52
N GLY A 31 -0.70 11.71 -15.83
CA GLY A 31 -1.97 12.26 -16.31
C GLY A 31 -1.86 13.59 -17.04
N ASP A 32 -0.74 14.32 -16.90
CA ASP A 32 -0.54 15.62 -17.55
C ASP A 32 -0.54 15.55 -19.08
N GLY A 33 -0.46 14.34 -19.67
CA GLY A 33 -0.57 14.14 -21.11
C GLY A 33 0.49 14.92 -21.90
N LEU A 34 1.60 15.26 -21.25
CA LEU A 34 2.70 15.98 -21.86
C LEU A 34 3.29 15.13 -22.98
N LYS A 35 3.45 15.75 -24.15
CA LYS A 35 4.04 15.13 -25.32
C LYS A 35 5.32 15.87 -25.69
N ALA A 36 6.18 15.25 -26.50
CA ALA A 36 7.43 15.86 -26.94
C ALA A 36 7.22 17.23 -27.61
N GLU A 37 6.08 17.42 -28.29
CA GLU A 37 5.70 18.67 -28.94
C GLU A 37 5.52 19.83 -27.93
N HIS A 38 5.19 19.54 -26.67
CA HIS A 38 5.08 20.55 -25.61
C HIS A 38 6.44 21.03 -25.10
N PHE A 39 7.53 20.34 -25.45
CA PHE A 39 8.90 20.71 -25.08
C PHE A 39 9.59 21.55 -26.17
N GLY A 40 8.81 22.18 -27.05
CA GLY A 40 9.31 23.15 -28.03
C GLY A 40 9.64 22.57 -29.40
N GLY A 41 9.46 21.27 -29.63
CA GLY A 41 9.61 20.64 -30.95
C GLY A 41 11.03 20.66 -31.54
N THR A 42 12.04 21.02 -30.72
CA THR A 42 13.46 21.00 -31.08
C THR A 42 14.10 19.67 -30.67
N PRO A 43 15.28 19.31 -31.21
CA PRO A 43 16.04 18.15 -30.75
C PRO A 43 16.29 18.18 -29.23
N ASP A 44 16.71 19.32 -28.69
CA ASP A 44 16.93 19.51 -27.24
C ASP A 44 15.63 19.33 -26.44
N GLY A 45 14.50 19.79 -26.98
CA GLY A 45 13.18 19.59 -26.39
C GLY A 45 12.78 18.11 -26.33
N PHE A 46 13.11 17.34 -27.37
CA PHE A 46 12.87 15.90 -27.41
C PHE A 46 13.72 15.14 -26.38
N GLU A 47 14.98 15.53 -26.19
CA GLU A 47 15.84 14.98 -25.14
C GLU A 47 15.31 15.29 -23.74
N ALA A 48 14.88 16.54 -23.51
CA ALA A 48 14.27 16.96 -22.25
C ALA A 48 12.99 16.17 -21.94
N PHE A 49 12.11 15.98 -22.94
CA PHE A 49 10.92 15.13 -22.81
C PHE A 49 11.29 13.69 -22.45
N THR A 50 12.28 13.12 -23.14
CA THR A 50 12.73 11.73 -22.90
C THR A 50 13.25 11.55 -21.48
N ALA A 51 14.05 12.50 -20.99
CA ALA A 51 14.56 12.50 -19.62
C ALA A 51 13.42 12.62 -18.59
N PHE A 52 12.50 13.56 -18.80
CA PHE A 52 11.34 13.76 -17.94
C PHE A 52 10.44 12.51 -17.89
N ASN A 53 10.03 12.00 -19.05
CA ASN A 53 9.18 10.82 -19.17
C ASN A 53 9.85 9.58 -18.53
N GLY A 54 11.18 9.43 -18.69
CA GLY A 54 11.93 8.37 -18.02
C GLY A 54 11.92 8.47 -16.50
N VAL A 55 11.95 9.68 -15.92
CA VAL A 55 11.80 9.87 -14.46
C VAL A 55 10.37 9.53 -14.02
N VAL A 56 9.35 10.02 -14.73
CA VAL A 56 7.93 9.74 -14.45
C VAL A 56 7.64 8.24 -14.47
N GLN A 57 8.14 7.52 -15.48
CA GLN A 57 7.95 6.06 -15.58
C GLN A 57 8.61 5.31 -14.40
N ARG A 58 9.84 5.70 -14.01
CA ARG A 58 10.52 5.11 -12.85
C ARG A 58 9.79 5.40 -11.54
N LEU A 59 9.31 6.63 -11.36
CA LEU A 59 8.51 7.00 -10.21
C LEU A 59 7.22 6.17 -10.16
N SER A 60 6.49 6.09 -11.27
CA SER A 60 5.28 5.26 -11.40
C SER A 60 5.54 3.81 -11.03
N ALA A 61 6.65 3.21 -11.47
CA ALA A 61 6.99 1.83 -11.16
C ALA A 61 7.31 1.64 -9.66
N SER A 62 8.05 2.56 -9.05
CA SER A 62 8.37 2.53 -7.62
C SER A 62 7.12 2.69 -6.74
N VAL A 63 6.25 3.62 -7.11
CA VAL A 63 4.98 3.88 -6.43
C VAL A 63 4.04 2.67 -6.54
N GLY A 64 3.93 2.04 -7.71
CA GLY A 64 3.15 0.81 -7.89
C GLY A 64 3.66 -0.36 -7.03
N LYS A 65 4.99 -0.51 -6.88
CA LYS A 65 5.55 -1.50 -5.95
C LYS A 65 5.25 -1.18 -4.49
N ALA A 66 5.36 0.09 -4.09
CA ALA A 66 5.02 0.52 -2.74
C ALA A 66 3.54 0.25 -2.42
N GLN A 67 2.64 0.52 -3.37
CA GLN A 67 1.22 0.18 -3.26
C GLN A 67 1.01 -1.34 -3.04
N GLN A 68 1.66 -2.19 -3.83
CA GLN A 68 1.58 -3.64 -3.66
C GLN A 68 2.04 -4.08 -2.28
N PHE A 69 3.17 -3.56 -1.79
CA PHE A 69 3.66 -3.85 -0.44
C PHE A 69 2.67 -3.41 0.64
N CYS A 70 2.05 -2.25 0.48
CA CYS A 70 1.03 -1.77 1.40
C CYS A 70 -0.18 -2.71 1.45
N VAL A 71 -0.68 -3.13 0.28
CA VAL A 71 -1.81 -4.09 0.20
C VAL A 71 -1.44 -5.44 0.85
N GLU A 72 -0.25 -5.98 0.57
CA GLU A 72 0.21 -7.22 1.18
C GLU A 72 0.39 -7.10 2.70
N ALA A 73 0.92 -5.97 3.18
CA ALA A 73 1.08 -5.71 4.60
C ALA A 73 -0.29 -5.61 5.30
N ALA A 74 -1.25 -4.88 4.72
CA ALA A 74 -2.61 -4.77 5.25
C ALA A 74 -3.32 -6.14 5.31
N GLN A 75 -3.13 -6.98 4.28
CA GLN A 75 -3.65 -8.34 4.25
C GLN A 75 -3.06 -9.19 5.38
N ARG A 76 -1.74 -9.17 5.56
CA ARG A 76 -1.05 -9.91 6.63
C ARG A 76 -1.47 -9.46 8.01
N LEU A 77 -1.60 -8.15 8.24
CA LEU A 77 -2.10 -7.60 9.52
C LEU A 77 -3.52 -8.09 9.82
N THR A 78 -4.38 -8.12 8.80
CA THR A 78 -5.75 -8.66 8.91
C THR A 78 -5.74 -10.15 9.24
N ASP A 79 -4.89 -10.93 8.57
CA ASP A 79 -4.79 -12.38 8.80
C ASP A 79 -4.20 -12.70 10.19
N SER A 80 -3.21 -11.93 10.65
CA SER A 80 -2.68 -12.02 12.01
C SER A 80 -3.75 -11.70 13.05
N ALA A 81 -4.51 -10.61 12.87
CA ALA A 81 -5.59 -10.26 13.79
C ALA A 81 -6.66 -11.37 13.88
N LYS A 82 -7.04 -11.98 12.75
CA LYS A 82 -7.99 -13.12 12.71
C LYS A 82 -7.43 -14.36 13.39
N SER A 83 -6.19 -14.75 13.10
CA SER A 83 -5.55 -15.94 13.69
C SER A 83 -5.45 -15.84 15.21
N THR A 84 -5.09 -14.66 15.73
CA THR A 84 -5.02 -14.42 17.16
C THR A 84 -6.41 -14.46 17.80
N SER A 85 -7.43 -13.86 17.17
CA SER A 85 -8.81 -13.94 17.69
C SER A 85 -9.35 -15.38 17.75
N ALA A 86 -9.01 -16.22 16.77
CA ALA A 86 -9.38 -17.64 16.78
C ALA A 86 -8.64 -18.39 17.90
N THR A 87 -7.37 -18.07 18.12
CA THR A 87 -6.55 -18.65 19.21
C THR A 87 -7.08 -18.23 20.59
N ASP A 88 -7.53 -16.99 20.74
CA ASP A 88 -8.09 -16.49 22.00
C ASP A 88 -9.46 -17.10 22.29
N VAL A 89 -10.31 -17.31 21.27
CA VAL A 89 -11.57 -18.06 21.41
C VAL A 89 -11.30 -19.51 21.79
N ASP A 90 -10.37 -20.19 21.10
CA ASP A 90 -10.02 -21.57 21.40
C ASP A 90 -9.40 -21.73 22.79
N ASN A 91 -8.57 -20.79 23.23
CA ASN A 91 -8.02 -20.77 24.59
C ASN A 91 -9.09 -20.48 25.64
N ALA A 92 -10.01 -19.54 25.39
CA ALA A 92 -11.12 -19.25 26.29
C ALA A 92 -12.07 -20.45 26.42
N TRP A 93 -12.33 -21.17 25.32
CA TRP A 93 -13.12 -22.40 25.30
C TRP A 93 -12.37 -23.59 25.94
N GLY A 94 -11.06 -23.67 25.76
CA GLY A 94 -10.20 -24.66 26.39
C GLY A 94 -10.10 -24.49 27.91
N ILE A 95 -9.99 -23.25 28.39
CA ILE A 95 -9.97 -22.91 29.82
C ILE A 95 -11.33 -23.17 30.47
N THR A 96 -12.43 -22.81 29.81
CA THR A 96 -13.79 -23.13 30.31
C THR A 96 -14.08 -24.64 30.35
N LYS A 97 -13.46 -25.45 29.47
CA LYS A 97 -13.51 -26.92 29.57
C LYS A 97 -12.55 -27.53 30.59
N ALA A 98 -11.39 -26.92 30.84
CA ALA A 98 -10.33 -27.49 31.66
C ALA A 98 -10.40 -27.08 33.15
N GLY A 99 -11.19 -26.06 33.49
CA GLY A 99 -11.33 -25.60 34.88
C GLY A 99 -12.33 -24.47 35.03
N GLY A 100 -13.59 -24.73 34.70
CA GLY A 100 -14.72 -24.03 35.31
C GLY A 100 -15.35 -24.96 36.35
N GLU A 101 -15.67 -24.44 37.53
CA GLU A 101 -16.48 -25.15 38.54
C GLU A 101 -17.79 -25.71 37.98
#